data_AF-A0A953J7M5-F1
#
_entry.id   AF-A0A953J7M5-F1
#
_cell.length_a   1.000
_cell.length_b   1.000
_cell.length_c   1.000
_cell.angle_alpha   90.00
_cell.angle_beta   90.00
_cell.angle_gamma   90.00
#
_symmetry.space_group_name_H-M   'P 1'
#
loop_
_entity.id
_entity.type
_entity.pdbx_description
1 polymer ?
#
loop_
_entity_poly.entity_id
_entity_poly.type
_entity_poly.pdbx_seq_one_letter_code
_entity_poly.pdbx_strand_id
1 'polypeptide(L)'
;VQNTKSGSEYGDTGAACLRMTWGTGDNSEIMYNTFIVNASDSYNGTGVNSWGRALFVGLPDASLKADIHDNVIIATNNDGKGKAAGIAIVTNNLSPNLKFRNNRVESNWANVLLADDYGHADGYAQFIDNTFVKRDNYSNYKTVRSQYSSLPSTGVFTGNTMENGASMENIDLEFSGSAKKEIIANWHLGVSVTNGSGAPVSGASVSVKDSTGKVVYSGQTDGNGKAGTDVTQFINSNLSGGKVVSREIKTVKTPHTITVSKDGLTATKTVAMEGNQTVDMPLGAAGAPRTAAAFHDIPAGHWAEGYVNALSNKGITKGCGSGAYCPENAVTRDETAAFITRTKYGEDFPYTPTPHFSDMPASNGFFKYVQKLKDDRITTVEGLFNTGGTVSRAEMAALIVRAKYGEDFPFTQAPHFTDVPPTHSFFKYVQKLKDDGITTASGTFLANNTTTRAEMAAVISRAFLGMR
;
A
#
# COMPACT_ATOMS: atom_id res chain seq x y z
N VAL A 1 17.93 12.14 -39.35
CA VAL A 1 17.73 11.83 -40.78
C VAL A 1 18.14 13.05 -41.58
N GLN A 2 19.00 12.89 -42.58
CA GLN A 2 19.23 13.88 -43.62
C GLN A 2 18.46 13.37 -44.84
N ASN A 3 17.54 14.17 -45.40
CA ASN A 3 16.97 13.90 -46.70
C ASN A 3 17.46 14.99 -47.67
N THR A 4 18.11 14.55 -48.74
CA THR A 4 18.72 15.39 -49.79
C THR A 4 17.80 15.52 -51.01
N LYS A 5 16.51 15.16 -50.91
CA LYS A 5 15.59 15.30 -52.04
C LYS A 5 14.22 15.80 -51.62
N SER A 6 13.80 16.88 -52.27
CA SER A 6 12.40 17.27 -52.44
C SER A 6 11.65 16.11 -53.10
N GLY A 7 10.93 15.33 -52.31
CA GLY A 7 10.16 14.18 -52.76
C GLY A 7 9.02 13.92 -51.78
N SER A 8 7.83 14.28 -52.22
CA SER A 8 6.58 14.39 -51.46
C SER A 8 6.02 13.04 -51.01
N GLU A 9 6.07 12.77 -49.71
CA GLU A 9 5.09 11.91 -49.05
C GLU A 9 4.00 12.85 -48.50
N TYR A 10 2.84 12.91 -49.18
CA TYR A 10 1.71 13.82 -48.87
C TYR A 10 2.03 15.33 -48.86
N GLY A 11 3.15 15.75 -49.46
CA GLY A 11 3.58 17.15 -49.51
C GLY A 11 4.60 17.55 -48.44
N ASP A 12 4.97 16.62 -47.56
CA ASP A 12 5.94 16.81 -46.49
C ASP A 12 7.22 15.98 -46.69
N THR A 13 8.30 16.36 -45.98
CA THR A 13 9.55 15.57 -45.94
C THR A 13 9.58 14.74 -44.64
N GLY A 14 9.25 13.46 -44.75
CA GLY A 14 9.16 12.52 -43.62
C GLY A 14 10.45 11.75 -43.33
N ALA A 15 10.72 11.51 -42.05
CA ALA A 15 11.85 10.75 -41.53
C ALA A 15 11.40 9.83 -40.40
N ALA A 16 11.82 8.56 -40.42
CA ALA A 16 11.64 7.67 -39.28
C ALA A 16 12.87 6.79 -39.02
N CYS A 17 13.16 6.49 -37.75
CA CYS A 17 14.24 5.56 -37.40
C CYS A 17 13.79 4.11 -37.61
N LEU A 18 12.61 3.78 -37.11
CA LEU A 18 11.95 2.49 -37.33
C LEU A 18 10.52 2.73 -37.80
N ARG A 19 10.21 2.22 -39.00
CA ARG A 19 8.90 2.36 -39.65
C ARG A 19 8.32 1.01 -40.00
N MET A 20 7.14 0.73 -39.47
CA MET A 20 6.34 -0.45 -39.79
C MET A 20 5.12 0.00 -40.58
N THR A 21 5.31 0.32 -41.87
CA THR A 21 4.36 1.06 -42.73
C THR A 21 2.97 0.44 -42.82
N TRP A 22 2.87 -0.89 -42.75
CA TRP A 22 1.61 -1.64 -42.84
C TRP A 22 1.21 -2.24 -41.49
N GLY A 23 1.73 -1.67 -40.41
CA GLY A 23 1.57 -2.21 -39.07
C GLY A 23 2.68 -3.17 -38.67
N THR A 24 2.71 -3.44 -37.37
CA THR A 24 3.62 -4.36 -36.70
C THR A 24 3.09 -5.79 -36.81
N GLY A 25 3.97 -6.76 -37.07
CA GLY A 25 3.58 -8.18 -37.10
C GLY A 25 3.24 -8.71 -35.71
N ASP A 26 2.51 -9.83 -35.65
CA ASP A 26 2.13 -10.42 -34.36
C ASP A 26 3.34 -10.84 -33.52
N ASN A 27 3.25 -10.66 -32.21
CA ASN A 27 4.28 -10.93 -31.22
C ASN A 27 5.64 -10.27 -31.52
N SER A 28 5.63 -9.08 -32.10
CA SER A 28 6.87 -8.30 -32.30
C SER A 28 7.38 -7.75 -30.98
N GLU A 29 8.69 -7.83 -30.73
CA GLU A 29 9.36 -7.26 -29.57
C GLU A 29 10.49 -6.31 -30.03
N ILE A 30 10.51 -5.08 -29.53
CA ILE A 30 11.55 -4.08 -29.84
C ILE A 30 12.09 -3.54 -28.52
N MET A 31 13.32 -3.92 -28.18
CA MET A 31 13.89 -3.59 -26.86
C MET A 31 15.38 -3.29 -26.87
N TYR A 32 15.82 -2.51 -25.88
CA TYR A 32 17.22 -2.15 -25.63
C TYR A 32 17.90 -1.37 -26.77
N ASN A 33 17.13 -0.59 -27.53
CA ASN A 33 17.64 0.25 -28.61
C ASN A 33 17.69 1.73 -28.23
N THR A 34 18.49 2.49 -28.98
CA THR A 34 18.47 3.95 -28.97
C THR A 34 18.04 4.47 -30.34
N PHE A 35 16.89 5.12 -30.42
CA PHE A 35 16.36 5.74 -31.64
C PHE A 35 16.52 7.26 -31.56
N ILE A 36 17.18 7.87 -32.55
CA ILE A 36 17.42 9.32 -32.57
C ILE A 36 17.00 9.89 -33.92
N VAL A 37 15.98 10.75 -33.91
CA VAL A 37 15.55 11.53 -35.08
C VAL A 37 15.68 13.02 -34.81
N ASN A 38 16.18 13.73 -35.82
CA ASN A 38 16.25 15.18 -35.85
C ASN A 38 15.46 15.68 -37.07
N ALA A 39 14.55 16.62 -36.87
CA ALA A 39 13.75 17.27 -37.89
C ALA A 39 14.13 18.76 -38.00
N SER A 40 14.16 19.29 -39.23
CA SER A 40 14.49 20.70 -39.51
C SER A 40 13.90 21.12 -40.86
N ASP A 41 13.02 22.12 -40.86
CA ASP A 41 12.39 22.75 -42.03
C ASP A 41 13.33 23.66 -42.84
N SER A 42 14.50 23.98 -42.29
CA SER A 42 15.45 24.94 -42.87
C SER A 42 16.47 24.33 -43.85
N TYR A 43 16.47 23.01 -44.04
CA TYR A 43 17.34 22.39 -45.03
C TYR A 43 16.77 22.62 -46.45
N ASN A 44 17.47 23.44 -47.25
CA ASN A 44 17.17 23.89 -48.63
C ASN A 44 16.28 25.12 -48.86
N GLY A 45 15.84 25.86 -47.82
CA GLY A 45 15.17 27.16 -48.02
C GLY A 45 13.82 27.12 -48.76
N THR A 46 13.25 25.93 -48.96
CA THR A 46 11.99 25.71 -49.69
C THR A 46 10.75 25.89 -48.80
N GLY A 47 10.90 25.99 -47.47
CA GLY A 47 9.79 26.16 -46.54
C GLY A 47 8.86 24.95 -46.42
N VAL A 48 9.34 23.74 -46.76
CA VAL A 48 8.56 22.49 -46.67
C VAL A 48 8.60 21.97 -45.24
N ASN A 49 7.45 21.56 -44.68
CA ASN A 49 7.41 21.02 -43.32
C ASN A 49 8.20 19.70 -43.25
N SER A 50 9.04 19.57 -42.23
CA SER A 50 9.84 18.39 -41.93
C SER A 50 9.30 17.65 -40.74
N TRP A 51 9.13 16.34 -40.90
CA TRP A 51 8.48 15.49 -39.91
C TRP A 51 9.43 14.34 -39.52
N GLY A 52 9.93 14.37 -38.29
CA GLY A 52 10.69 13.28 -37.69
C GLY A 52 9.81 12.45 -36.76
N ARG A 53 9.77 11.14 -36.95
CA ARG A 53 9.11 10.17 -36.06
C ARG A 53 10.13 9.13 -35.64
N ALA A 54 10.58 9.08 -34.39
CA ALA A 54 11.62 8.10 -34.02
C ALA A 54 11.08 6.68 -34.19
N LEU A 55 9.90 6.40 -33.62
CA LEU A 55 9.13 5.19 -33.89
C LEU A 55 7.87 5.51 -34.69
N PHE A 56 7.58 4.67 -35.67
CA PHE A 56 6.38 4.75 -36.50
C PHE A 56 5.77 3.35 -36.58
N VAL A 57 4.71 3.11 -35.80
CA VAL A 57 4.14 1.78 -35.52
C VAL A 57 2.61 1.80 -35.43
N GLY A 58 2.00 0.63 -35.26
CA GLY A 58 0.55 0.43 -35.14
C GLY A 58 0.19 -1.04 -35.35
N LEU A 59 -0.95 -1.50 -34.82
CA LEU A 59 -1.45 -2.85 -35.00
C LEU A 59 -2.80 -2.80 -35.74
N PRO A 60 -2.84 -3.06 -37.06
CA PRO A 60 -4.03 -2.88 -37.91
C PRO A 60 -5.11 -3.94 -37.69
N ASP A 61 -4.86 -4.93 -36.84
CA ASP A 61 -5.82 -5.96 -36.47
C ASP A 61 -5.82 -6.11 -34.94
N ALA A 62 -7.02 -6.21 -34.36
CA ALA A 62 -7.25 -6.23 -32.91
C ALA A 62 -6.66 -7.47 -32.19
N SER A 63 -6.36 -8.54 -32.94
CA SER A 63 -5.76 -9.77 -32.40
C SER A 63 -4.24 -9.67 -32.25
N LEU A 64 -3.59 -8.79 -33.02
CA LEU A 64 -2.13 -8.67 -33.03
C LEU A 64 -1.60 -8.07 -31.74
N LYS A 65 -0.34 -8.37 -31.46
CA LYS A 65 0.37 -7.92 -30.26
C LYS A 65 1.76 -7.40 -30.61
N ALA A 66 2.20 -6.37 -29.91
CA ALA A 66 3.57 -5.89 -29.98
C ALA A 66 4.00 -5.27 -28.66
N ASP A 67 5.25 -5.51 -28.29
CA ASP A 67 5.83 -5.04 -27.04
C ASP A 67 7.11 -4.25 -27.32
N ILE A 68 7.12 -2.97 -26.97
CA ILE A 68 8.20 -2.04 -27.28
C ILE A 68 8.70 -1.50 -25.94
N HIS A 69 9.90 -1.87 -25.52
CA HIS A 69 10.31 -1.61 -24.16
C HIS A 69 11.79 -1.40 -23.89
N ASP A 70 12.10 -0.75 -22.78
CA ASP A 70 13.48 -0.50 -22.35
C ASP A 70 14.34 0.19 -23.44
N ASN A 71 13.72 1.03 -24.28
CA ASN A 71 14.40 1.80 -25.31
C ASN A 71 14.61 3.26 -24.88
N VAL A 72 15.59 3.92 -25.49
CA VAL A 72 15.77 5.37 -25.45
C VAL A 72 15.33 5.96 -26.79
N ILE A 73 14.32 6.82 -26.79
CA ILE A 73 13.67 7.35 -27.98
C ILE A 73 13.77 8.87 -27.95
N ILE A 74 14.54 9.46 -28.85
CA ILE A 74 14.82 10.90 -28.89
C ILE A 74 14.36 11.47 -30.23
N ALA A 75 13.47 12.46 -30.17
CA ALA A 75 13.00 13.19 -31.34
C ALA A 75 13.15 14.70 -31.14
N THR A 76 14.01 15.34 -31.94
CA THR A 76 14.31 16.76 -31.78
C THR A 76 13.97 17.56 -33.04
N ASN A 77 13.22 18.63 -32.89
CA ASN A 77 13.06 19.70 -33.86
C ASN A 77 14.18 20.74 -33.64
N ASN A 78 15.06 20.94 -34.61
CA ASN A 78 16.25 21.78 -34.46
C ASN A 78 16.03 23.27 -34.76
N ASP A 79 14.96 23.64 -35.47
CA ASP A 79 14.76 25.02 -35.94
C ASP A 79 13.44 25.66 -35.49
N GLY A 80 12.69 24.96 -34.65
CA GLY A 80 11.43 25.46 -34.10
C GLY A 80 10.28 25.50 -35.10
N LYS A 81 10.45 24.96 -36.31
CA LYS A 81 9.38 24.89 -37.33
C LYS A 81 8.97 23.45 -37.63
N GLY A 82 9.93 22.52 -37.63
CA GLY A 82 9.65 21.10 -37.86
C GLY A 82 8.80 20.41 -36.80
N LYS A 83 8.30 19.22 -37.11
CA LYS A 83 7.55 18.36 -36.18
C LYS A 83 8.40 17.15 -35.82
N ALA A 84 8.60 16.88 -34.54
CA ALA A 84 9.44 15.77 -34.08
C ALA A 84 8.71 14.92 -33.03
N ALA A 85 8.15 13.78 -33.42
CA ALA A 85 7.47 12.85 -32.53
C ALA A 85 8.42 11.73 -32.06
N GLY A 86 8.41 11.41 -30.77
CA GLY A 86 9.11 10.23 -30.25
C GLY A 86 8.44 8.95 -30.74
N ILE A 87 7.25 8.67 -30.23
CA ILE A 87 6.41 7.54 -30.61
C ILE A 87 5.27 8.06 -31.49
N ALA A 88 5.18 7.57 -32.74
CA ALA A 88 4.04 7.83 -33.61
C ALA A 88 3.26 6.54 -33.86
N ILE A 89 2.01 6.51 -33.39
CA ILE A 89 1.06 5.41 -33.60
C ILE A 89 0.12 5.80 -34.73
N VAL A 90 0.62 5.72 -35.95
CA VAL A 90 -0.03 6.32 -37.12
C VAL A 90 -0.12 5.36 -38.32
N THR A 91 -0.09 4.04 -38.06
CA THR A 91 -0.39 2.98 -39.05
C THR A 91 -1.66 2.19 -38.71
N ASN A 92 -2.68 2.88 -38.18
CA ASN A 92 -3.95 2.29 -37.75
C ASN A 92 -3.78 1.29 -36.61
N ASN A 93 -3.63 1.77 -35.37
CA ASN A 93 -3.69 0.89 -34.22
C ASN A 93 -5.14 0.57 -33.85
N LEU A 94 -5.57 -0.67 -34.04
CA LEU A 94 -6.87 -1.22 -33.66
C LEU A 94 -6.79 -2.22 -32.49
N SER A 95 -5.58 -2.48 -31.97
CA SER A 95 -5.34 -3.43 -30.88
C SER A 95 -4.99 -2.74 -29.55
N PRO A 96 -5.52 -3.22 -28.41
CA PRO A 96 -5.09 -2.81 -27.08
C PRO A 96 -3.78 -3.46 -26.65
N ASN A 97 -3.25 -4.39 -27.45
CA ASN A 97 -2.05 -5.13 -27.13
C ASN A 97 -0.77 -4.51 -27.73
N LEU A 98 -0.85 -3.27 -28.25
CA LEU A 98 0.33 -2.47 -28.54
C LEU A 98 0.81 -1.84 -27.24
N LYS A 99 1.90 -2.37 -26.68
CA LYS A 99 2.45 -1.95 -25.40
C LYS A 99 3.78 -1.22 -25.59
N PHE A 100 3.91 -0.09 -24.93
CA PHE A 100 5.15 0.64 -24.74
C PHE A 100 5.46 0.63 -23.25
N ARG A 101 6.53 -0.04 -22.83
CA ARG A 101 6.85 -0.14 -21.39
C ARG A 101 8.29 0.22 -21.06
N ASN A 102 8.52 0.92 -19.95
CA ASN A 102 9.87 1.29 -19.48
C ASN A 102 10.75 2.04 -20.52
N ASN A 103 10.17 2.70 -21.52
CA ASN A 103 10.95 3.48 -22.46
C ASN A 103 11.22 4.88 -21.89
N ARG A 104 12.37 5.45 -22.24
CA ARG A 104 12.62 6.88 -22.07
C ARG A 104 12.35 7.59 -23.39
N VAL A 105 11.34 8.46 -23.42
CA VAL A 105 10.88 9.15 -24.62
C VAL A 105 11.06 10.64 -24.46
N GLU A 106 11.99 11.21 -25.22
CA GLU A 106 12.32 12.62 -25.17
C GLU A 106 11.93 13.32 -26.48
N SER A 107 11.18 14.41 -26.37
CA SER A 107 10.84 15.23 -27.54
C SER A 107 10.62 16.69 -27.18
N ASN A 108 10.93 17.58 -28.12
CA ASN A 108 10.60 19.00 -28.02
C ASN A 108 9.33 19.40 -28.79
N TRP A 109 8.62 18.46 -29.45
CA TRP A 109 7.34 18.73 -30.11
C TRP A 109 6.20 17.81 -29.62
N ALA A 110 6.38 16.50 -29.70
CA ALA A 110 5.46 15.50 -29.14
C ALA A 110 6.18 14.25 -28.65
N ASN A 111 5.95 13.79 -27.41
CA ASN A 111 6.46 12.46 -27.04
C ASN A 111 5.65 11.37 -27.72
N VAL A 112 4.32 11.53 -27.75
CA VAL A 112 3.40 10.59 -28.39
C VAL A 112 2.54 11.32 -29.42
N LEU A 113 2.53 10.82 -30.66
CA LEU A 113 1.64 11.23 -31.74
C LEU A 113 0.67 10.09 -32.06
N LEU A 114 -0.63 10.33 -31.94
CA LEU A 114 -1.66 9.28 -32.05
C LEU A 114 -2.43 9.26 -33.37
N ALA A 115 -2.33 10.32 -34.17
CA ALA A 115 -2.85 10.32 -35.53
C ALA A 115 -2.14 11.38 -36.37
N ASP A 116 -2.01 11.09 -37.66
CA ASP A 116 -1.61 12.00 -38.72
C ASP A 116 -2.08 11.48 -40.09
N ASP A 117 -1.53 12.02 -41.19
CA ASP A 117 -1.91 11.67 -42.56
C ASP A 117 -1.79 10.18 -42.92
N TYR A 118 -0.98 9.42 -42.18
CA TYR A 118 -0.78 7.99 -42.43
C TYR A 118 -1.81 7.11 -41.75
N GLY A 119 -2.47 7.60 -40.71
CA GLY A 119 -3.38 6.79 -39.93
C GLY A 119 -3.56 7.28 -38.50
N HIS A 120 -4.17 6.42 -37.71
CA HIS A 120 -4.74 6.82 -36.42
C HIS A 120 -4.59 5.73 -35.37
N ALA A 121 -4.93 6.05 -34.12
CA ALA A 121 -4.89 5.11 -33.00
C ALA A 121 -6.28 5.00 -32.39
N ASP A 122 -6.96 3.87 -32.59
CA ASP A 122 -8.29 3.61 -32.03
C ASP A 122 -8.31 2.49 -30.98
N GLY A 123 -7.25 1.70 -30.94
CA GLY A 123 -7.13 0.48 -30.15
C GLY A 123 -6.71 0.66 -28.70
N TYR A 124 -6.56 1.87 -28.16
CA TYR A 124 -6.07 2.12 -26.80
C TYR A 124 -4.69 1.50 -26.54
N ALA A 125 -3.68 1.96 -27.28
CA ALA A 125 -2.29 1.56 -27.01
C ALA A 125 -1.91 1.85 -25.55
N GLN A 126 -1.12 0.96 -24.96
CA GLN A 126 -0.77 0.98 -23.54
C GLN A 126 0.63 1.55 -23.35
N PHE A 127 0.76 2.62 -22.58
CA PHE A 127 2.02 3.22 -22.18
C PHE A 127 2.22 2.99 -20.69
N ILE A 128 3.14 2.11 -20.32
CA ILE A 128 3.32 1.62 -18.95
C ILE A 128 4.71 1.98 -18.45
N ASP A 129 4.81 2.71 -17.34
CA ASP A 129 6.11 2.98 -16.67
C ASP A 129 7.18 3.63 -17.56
N ASN A 130 6.77 4.35 -18.62
CA ASN A 130 7.70 5.11 -19.45
C ASN A 130 8.08 6.43 -18.77
N THR A 131 9.24 6.97 -19.14
CA THR A 131 9.64 8.33 -18.77
C THR A 131 9.46 9.26 -19.97
N PHE A 132 8.52 10.20 -19.88
CA PHE A 132 8.30 11.22 -20.90
C PHE A 132 8.99 12.53 -20.52
N VAL A 133 9.82 13.04 -21.43
CA VAL A 133 10.65 14.21 -21.17
C VAL A 133 10.42 15.25 -22.25
N LYS A 134 10.07 16.46 -21.82
CA LYS A 134 10.10 17.62 -22.71
C LYS A 134 11.57 18.01 -22.94
N ARG A 135 11.99 18.09 -24.19
CA ARG A 135 13.29 18.68 -24.57
C ARG A 135 13.12 20.16 -24.89
N ASP A 136 14.09 20.97 -24.48
CA ASP A 136 14.22 22.40 -24.79
C ASP A 136 12.96 23.25 -24.47
N ASN A 137 13.05 24.56 -24.68
CA ASN A 137 11.94 25.50 -24.46
C ASN A 137 11.14 25.77 -25.74
N TYR A 138 10.80 24.72 -26.48
CA TYR A 138 9.86 24.88 -27.58
C TYR A 138 8.45 25.16 -27.03
N SER A 139 7.85 26.27 -27.45
CA SER A 139 6.60 26.78 -26.88
C SER A 139 5.36 25.95 -27.26
N ASN A 140 5.41 25.25 -28.39
CA ASN A 140 4.29 24.44 -28.92
C ASN A 140 4.45 22.93 -28.62
N TYR A 141 5.20 22.58 -27.58
CA TYR A 141 5.34 21.19 -27.13
C TYR A 141 4.02 20.64 -26.53
N LYS A 142 3.74 19.36 -26.80
CA LYS A 142 2.67 18.57 -26.16
C LYS A 142 3.20 17.21 -25.72
N THR A 143 2.75 16.69 -24.59
CA THR A 143 3.16 15.33 -24.17
C THR A 143 2.52 14.29 -25.10
N VAL A 144 1.22 14.44 -25.34
CA VAL A 144 0.44 13.65 -26.28
C VAL A 144 -0.21 14.57 -27.28
N ARG A 145 -0.08 14.24 -28.56
CA ARG A 145 -0.63 15.00 -29.66
C ARG A 145 -1.41 14.09 -30.62
N SER A 146 -2.43 14.63 -31.27
CA SER A 146 -3.04 14.09 -32.48
C SER A 146 -3.03 15.18 -33.55
N GLN A 147 -3.07 14.76 -34.80
CA GLN A 147 -3.49 15.60 -35.92
C GLN A 147 -4.79 15.07 -36.51
N TYR A 148 -5.51 15.96 -37.19
CA TYR A 148 -6.79 15.73 -37.82
C TYR A 148 -7.90 15.38 -36.83
N SER A 149 -8.82 16.32 -36.66
CA SER A 149 -9.97 16.17 -35.78
C SER A 149 -10.95 15.07 -36.21
N SER A 150 -10.87 14.61 -37.47
CA SER A 150 -11.64 13.51 -38.04
C SER A 150 -11.05 12.12 -37.82
N LEU A 151 -9.84 11.99 -37.25
CA LEU A 151 -9.19 10.71 -37.01
C LEU A 151 -9.28 10.27 -35.54
N PRO A 152 -9.53 8.99 -35.22
CA PRO A 152 -9.55 8.57 -33.83
C PRO A 152 -8.18 8.66 -33.12
N SER A 153 -8.17 8.87 -31.80
CA SER A 153 -6.94 8.94 -31.01
C SER A 153 -7.16 8.48 -29.58
N THR A 154 -6.78 7.24 -29.29
CA THR A 154 -6.98 6.61 -27.98
C THR A 154 -5.68 6.05 -27.41
N GLY A 155 -5.53 6.15 -26.08
CA GLY A 155 -4.37 5.63 -25.37
C GLY A 155 -4.54 5.59 -23.86
N VAL A 156 -3.87 4.63 -23.22
CA VAL A 156 -3.86 4.45 -21.76
C VAL A 156 -2.44 4.60 -21.25
N PHE A 157 -2.25 5.48 -20.27
CA PHE A 157 -0.97 5.85 -19.70
C PHE A 157 -0.95 5.46 -18.23
N THR A 158 -0.30 4.36 -17.88
CA THR A 158 -0.25 3.84 -16.51
C THR A 158 1.17 3.99 -15.97
N GLY A 159 1.33 4.61 -14.80
CA GLY A 159 2.61 4.58 -14.10
C GLY A 159 3.73 5.42 -14.73
N ASN A 160 3.44 6.24 -15.74
CA ASN A 160 4.49 6.97 -16.46
C ASN A 160 5.07 8.13 -15.64
N THR A 161 6.37 8.37 -15.76
CA THR A 161 7.06 9.52 -15.15
C THR A 161 7.11 10.68 -16.13
N MET A 162 6.84 11.89 -15.65
CA MET A 162 6.85 13.12 -16.46
C MET A 162 7.99 14.03 -16.00
N GLU A 163 8.90 14.40 -16.90
CA GLU A 163 10.08 15.23 -16.59
C GLU A 163 10.13 16.50 -17.44
N ASN A 164 10.80 17.52 -16.90
CA ASN A 164 11.16 18.77 -17.58
C ASN A 164 9.98 19.55 -18.22
N GLY A 165 8.76 19.40 -17.67
CA GLY A 165 7.55 20.06 -18.17
C GLY A 165 6.68 19.19 -19.09
N ALA A 166 7.00 17.90 -19.25
CA ALA A 166 6.00 16.91 -19.67
C ALA A 166 4.87 16.86 -18.62
N SER A 167 3.64 16.62 -19.09
CA SER A 167 2.46 16.53 -18.23
C SER A 167 1.27 15.95 -19.00
N MET A 168 0.45 15.15 -18.35
CA MET A 168 -0.83 14.67 -18.91
C MET A 168 -1.88 15.78 -19.03
N GLU A 169 -1.67 16.92 -18.38
CA GLU A 169 -2.51 18.12 -18.58
C GLU A 169 -2.12 18.87 -19.87
N ASN A 170 -0.91 18.66 -20.40
CA ASN A 170 -0.43 19.28 -21.64
C ASN A 170 -0.62 18.37 -22.86
N ILE A 171 -1.88 18.15 -23.24
CA ILE A 171 -2.30 17.27 -24.34
C ILE A 171 -3.11 18.05 -25.38
N ASP A 172 -2.93 17.69 -26.65
CA ASP A 172 -3.69 18.24 -27.78
C ASP A 172 -4.20 17.12 -28.71
N LEU A 173 -5.50 16.82 -28.67
CA LEU A 173 -6.11 15.76 -29.49
C LEU A 173 -6.97 16.28 -30.65
N GLU A 174 -7.03 17.60 -30.88
CA GLU A 174 -7.88 18.22 -31.90
C GLU A 174 -9.37 17.81 -31.80
N PHE A 175 -10.05 18.23 -30.73
CA PHE A 175 -11.44 17.86 -30.42
C PHE A 175 -12.54 18.51 -31.29
N SER A 176 -12.19 19.24 -32.34
CA SER A 176 -13.17 19.97 -33.17
C SER A 176 -14.00 19.08 -34.11
N GLY A 177 -13.67 17.78 -34.21
CA GLY A 177 -14.30 16.81 -35.10
C GLY A 177 -15.13 15.76 -34.35
N SER A 178 -15.72 14.82 -35.10
CA SER A 178 -16.63 13.79 -34.60
C SER A 178 -15.94 12.45 -34.31
N ALA A 179 -14.62 12.34 -34.46
CA ALA A 179 -13.91 11.10 -34.20
C ALA A 179 -13.71 10.84 -32.71
N LYS A 180 -13.58 9.56 -32.33
CA LYS A 180 -13.33 9.16 -30.95
C LYS A 180 -11.93 9.63 -30.49
N LYS A 181 -11.86 10.38 -29.39
CA LYS A 181 -10.62 10.87 -28.79
C LYS A 181 -10.67 10.59 -27.28
N GLU A 182 -9.72 9.82 -26.76
CA GLU A 182 -9.69 9.50 -25.33
C GLU A 182 -8.29 9.15 -24.83
N ILE A 183 -7.82 9.90 -23.82
CA ILE A 183 -6.60 9.57 -23.09
C ILE A 183 -6.96 9.36 -21.64
N ILE A 184 -6.55 8.19 -21.13
CA ILE A 184 -6.72 7.80 -19.73
C ILE A 184 -5.33 7.74 -19.10
N ALA A 185 -5.11 8.49 -18.02
CA ALA A 185 -3.89 8.40 -17.24
C ALA A 185 -4.18 7.81 -15.85
N ASN A 186 -3.41 6.79 -15.49
CA ASN A 186 -3.42 6.11 -14.22
C ASN A 186 -2.08 6.32 -13.50
N TRP A 187 -2.13 6.54 -12.20
CA TRP A 187 -0.94 6.57 -11.35
C TRP A 187 -0.84 5.32 -10.50
N HIS A 188 0.39 4.84 -10.32
CA HIS A 188 0.69 3.80 -9.33
C HIS A 188 0.48 4.36 -7.94
N LEU A 189 -0.46 3.77 -7.19
CA LEU A 189 -0.61 3.97 -5.76
C LEU A 189 -0.05 2.75 -5.03
N GLY A 190 1.17 2.90 -4.52
CA GLY A 190 1.77 1.95 -3.58
C GLY A 190 1.31 2.21 -2.15
N VAL A 191 1.25 1.16 -1.35
CA VAL A 191 1.00 1.20 0.09
C VAL A 191 2.10 0.40 0.78
N SER A 192 2.82 1.03 1.69
CA SER A 192 3.89 0.42 2.48
C SER A 192 3.47 0.39 3.94
N VAL A 193 3.29 -0.81 4.50
CA VAL A 193 2.76 -1.00 5.85
C VAL A 193 3.87 -1.47 6.78
N THR A 194 4.11 -0.71 7.83
CA THR A 194 5.12 -1.01 8.85
C THR A 194 4.51 -1.07 10.24
N ASN A 195 5.14 -1.76 11.18
CA ASN A 195 4.73 -1.81 12.58
C ASN A 195 5.38 -0.65 13.37
N GLY A 196 5.11 -0.59 14.68
CA GLY A 196 5.70 0.42 15.57
C GLY A 196 7.24 0.44 15.65
N SER A 197 7.93 -0.62 15.21
CA SER A 197 9.40 -0.65 15.10
C SER A 197 9.90 -0.34 13.68
N GLY A 198 9.02 0.03 12.75
CA GLY A 198 9.35 0.28 11.35
C GLY A 198 9.54 -0.98 10.50
N ALA A 199 9.29 -2.18 11.04
CA ALA A 199 9.41 -3.43 10.29
C ALA A 199 8.16 -3.66 9.41
N PRO A 200 8.31 -4.27 8.22
CA PRO A 200 7.19 -4.50 7.31
C PRO A 200 6.14 -5.44 7.90
N VAL A 201 4.86 -5.17 7.61
CA VAL A 201 3.72 -5.97 8.10
C VAL A 201 3.13 -6.77 6.95
N SER A 202 3.39 -8.08 6.94
CA SER A 202 2.83 -9.01 5.95
C SER A 202 1.36 -9.36 6.23
N GLY A 203 0.58 -9.50 5.16
CA GLY A 203 -0.83 -9.92 5.23
C GLY A 203 -1.74 -8.94 5.96
N ALA A 204 -1.41 -7.65 5.99
CA ALA A 204 -2.32 -6.58 6.41
C ALA A 204 -3.36 -6.36 5.31
N SER A 205 -4.63 -6.29 5.68
CA SER A 205 -5.71 -5.96 4.75
C SER A 205 -5.58 -4.49 4.33
N VAL A 206 -5.66 -4.21 3.04
CA VAL A 206 -5.59 -2.88 2.45
C VAL A 206 -6.85 -2.62 1.64
N SER A 207 -7.49 -1.48 1.88
CA SER A 207 -8.64 -1.00 1.13
C SER A 207 -8.36 0.43 0.66
N VAL A 208 -8.58 0.71 -0.62
CA VAL A 208 -8.51 2.07 -1.18
C VAL A 208 -9.88 2.45 -1.69
N LYS A 209 -10.40 3.59 -1.24
CA LYS A 209 -11.63 4.20 -1.72
C LYS A 209 -11.34 5.49 -2.47
N ASP A 210 -12.02 5.74 -3.57
CA ASP A 210 -12.03 7.05 -4.22
C ASP A 210 -12.85 8.08 -3.40
N SER A 211 -12.92 9.32 -3.86
CA SER A 211 -13.66 10.39 -3.19
C SER A 211 -15.18 10.21 -3.16
N THR A 212 -15.72 9.30 -3.97
CA THR A 212 -17.15 8.94 -3.93
C THR A 212 -17.43 7.87 -2.86
N GLY A 213 -16.38 7.33 -2.23
CA GLY A 213 -16.46 6.24 -1.28
C GLY A 213 -16.47 4.85 -1.94
N LYS A 214 -16.38 4.78 -3.28
CA LYS A 214 -16.29 3.52 -4.01
C LYS A 214 -14.93 2.87 -3.75
N VAL A 215 -14.94 1.59 -3.40
CA VAL A 215 -13.72 0.79 -3.25
C VAL A 215 -13.13 0.56 -4.63
N VAL A 216 -11.92 1.08 -4.86
CA VAL A 216 -11.17 0.93 -6.12
C VAL A 216 -10.07 -0.12 -6.00
N TYR A 217 -9.70 -0.51 -4.78
CA TYR A 217 -8.80 -1.63 -4.53
C TYR A 217 -9.11 -2.28 -3.17
N SER A 218 -9.00 -3.60 -3.14
CA SER A 218 -8.99 -4.40 -1.91
C SER A 218 -8.00 -5.55 -2.07
N GLY A 219 -7.12 -5.73 -1.10
CA GLY A 219 -6.10 -6.76 -1.14
C GLY A 219 -5.37 -6.89 0.19
N GLN A 220 -4.25 -7.61 0.18
CA GLN A 220 -3.37 -7.75 1.35
C GLN A 220 -1.94 -7.35 0.99
N THR A 221 -1.17 -6.93 1.99
CA THR A 221 0.27 -6.72 1.83
C THR A 221 1.01 -8.03 1.61
N ASP A 222 2.03 -7.98 0.77
CA ASP A 222 2.99 -9.06 0.55
C ASP A 222 3.94 -9.25 1.75
N GLY A 223 4.90 -10.18 1.63
CA GLY A 223 5.91 -10.45 2.66
C GLY A 223 6.81 -9.27 3.03
N ASN A 224 6.86 -8.24 2.17
CA ASN A 224 7.63 -7.01 2.38
C ASN A 224 6.74 -5.86 2.89
N GLY A 225 5.50 -6.14 3.28
CA GLY A 225 4.56 -5.13 3.76
C GLY A 225 4.03 -4.21 2.66
N LYS A 226 4.13 -4.60 1.37
CA LYS A 226 3.72 -3.78 0.24
C LYS A 226 2.41 -4.26 -0.37
N ALA A 227 1.58 -3.32 -0.77
CA ALA A 227 0.41 -3.52 -1.61
C ALA A 227 0.32 -2.36 -2.60
N GLY A 228 -0.55 -2.45 -3.60
CA GLY A 228 -0.77 -1.31 -4.49
C GLY A 228 -1.79 -1.58 -5.58
N THR A 229 -2.17 -0.51 -6.26
CA THR A 229 -3.10 -0.52 -7.39
C THR A 229 -2.80 0.65 -8.31
N ASP A 230 -3.24 0.53 -9.56
CA ASP A 230 -3.41 1.69 -10.43
C ASP A 230 -4.70 2.42 -10.08
N VAL A 231 -4.66 3.75 -10.08
CA VAL A 231 -5.85 4.61 -9.94
C VAL A 231 -5.93 5.59 -11.09
N THR A 232 -7.09 5.68 -11.73
CA THR A 232 -7.34 6.65 -12.81
C THR A 232 -7.43 8.07 -12.24
N GLN A 233 -6.65 8.99 -12.80
CA GLN A 233 -6.50 10.35 -12.28
C GLN A 233 -6.78 11.43 -13.31
N PHE A 234 -6.66 11.09 -14.59
CA PHE A 234 -6.88 12.04 -15.66
C PHE A 234 -7.58 11.36 -16.84
N ILE A 235 -8.66 11.97 -17.31
CA ILE A 235 -9.34 11.57 -18.54
C ILE A 235 -9.51 12.82 -19.39
N ASN A 236 -8.98 12.82 -20.61
CA ASN A 236 -9.24 13.85 -21.62
C ASN A 236 -9.92 13.16 -22.80
N SER A 237 -11.24 13.30 -22.86
CA SER A 237 -12.10 12.49 -23.70
C SER A 237 -13.19 13.33 -24.36
N ASN A 238 -13.65 12.92 -25.54
CA ASN A 238 -14.92 13.37 -26.08
C ASN A 238 -15.99 12.26 -26.02
N LEU A 239 -15.86 11.30 -25.12
CA LEU A 239 -16.80 10.21 -24.98
C LEU A 239 -17.62 10.31 -23.69
N SER A 240 -18.92 10.04 -23.82
CA SER A 240 -19.82 9.79 -22.68
C SER A 240 -20.73 8.62 -23.02
N GLY A 241 -20.62 7.53 -22.24
CA GLY A 241 -21.36 6.29 -22.51
C GLY A 241 -21.08 5.70 -23.90
N GLY A 242 -19.85 5.87 -24.41
CA GLY A 242 -19.43 5.42 -25.74
C GLY A 242 -19.88 6.31 -26.91
N LYS A 243 -20.56 7.43 -26.64
CA LYS A 243 -21.00 8.40 -27.66
C LYS A 243 -20.08 9.62 -27.68
N VAL A 244 -19.85 10.16 -28.87
CA VAL A 244 -19.07 11.40 -29.05
C VAL A 244 -19.88 12.61 -28.57
N VAL A 245 -19.29 13.39 -27.68
CA VAL A 245 -19.85 14.59 -27.03
C VAL A 245 -18.84 15.74 -27.12
N SER A 246 -19.17 16.90 -26.53
CA SER A 246 -18.19 17.97 -26.34
C SER A 246 -17.00 17.47 -25.50
N ARG A 247 -15.80 17.99 -25.78
CA ARG A 247 -14.59 17.67 -25.00
C ARG A 247 -14.85 17.80 -23.50
N GLU A 248 -14.46 16.75 -22.77
CA GLU A 248 -14.52 16.68 -21.32
C GLU A 248 -13.11 16.37 -20.78
N ILE A 249 -12.63 17.24 -19.89
CA ILE A 249 -11.40 16.99 -19.12
C ILE A 249 -11.83 16.68 -17.70
N LYS A 250 -11.67 15.42 -17.27
CA LYS A 250 -11.85 15.01 -15.87
C LYS A 250 -10.48 14.86 -15.24
N THR A 251 -10.11 15.87 -14.46
CA THR A 251 -9.02 15.74 -13.50
C THR A 251 -9.60 15.13 -12.23
N VAL A 252 -9.39 13.83 -12.06
CA VAL A 252 -9.87 13.04 -10.92
C VAL A 252 -8.77 12.98 -9.86
N LYS A 253 -8.06 14.10 -9.62
CA LYS A 253 -7.09 14.33 -8.52
C LYS A 253 -7.77 14.27 -7.15
N THR A 254 -8.64 13.30 -6.98
CA THR A 254 -9.51 13.20 -5.85
C THR A 254 -8.76 12.48 -4.73
N PRO A 255 -8.98 12.91 -3.48
CA PRO A 255 -8.40 12.23 -2.35
C PRO A 255 -8.86 10.76 -2.34
N HIS A 256 -7.90 9.85 -2.35
CA HIS A 256 -8.10 8.43 -2.10
C HIS A 256 -7.94 8.17 -0.61
N THR A 257 -8.90 7.47 -0.02
CA THR A 257 -8.82 7.05 1.38
C THR A 257 -8.29 5.64 1.43
N ILE A 258 -7.09 5.49 1.98
CA ILE A 258 -6.40 4.22 2.19
C ILE A 258 -6.65 3.81 3.64
N THR A 259 -7.19 2.61 3.84
CA THR A 259 -7.35 1.99 5.14
C THR A 259 -6.58 0.69 5.15
N VAL A 260 -5.69 0.53 6.14
CA VAL A 260 -4.98 -0.72 6.38
C VAL A 260 -5.36 -1.28 7.74
N SER A 261 -5.51 -2.60 7.85
CA SER A 261 -5.82 -3.25 9.12
C SER A 261 -5.12 -4.60 9.27
N LYS A 262 -4.65 -4.87 10.49
CA LYS A 262 -4.03 -6.15 10.87
C LYS A 262 -4.14 -6.32 12.38
N ASP A 263 -4.53 -7.51 12.82
CA ASP A 263 -4.57 -7.89 14.25
C ASP A 263 -5.33 -6.91 15.16
N GLY A 264 -6.40 -6.28 14.64
CA GLY A 264 -7.22 -5.30 15.35
C GLY A 264 -6.67 -3.87 15.37
N LEU A 265 -5.50 -3.64 14.77
CA LEU A 265 -4.97 -2.31 14.50
C LEU A 265 -5.50 -1.82 13.15
N THR A 266 -5.81 -0.53 13.06
CA THR A 266 -6.21 0.13 11.82
C THR A 266 -5.43 1.44 11.66
N ALA A 267 -4.98 1.73 10.46
CA ALA A 267 -4.48 3.04 10.07
C ALA A 267 -5.21 3.51 8.82
N THR A 268 -5.61 4.79 8.82
CA THR A 268 -6.30 5.41 7.68
C THR A 268 -5.55 6.68 7.28
N LYS A 269 -5.34 6.86 5.98
CA LYS A 269 -4.72 8.06 5.42
C LYS A 269 -5.41 8.43 4.12
N THR A 270 -5.56 9.72 3.90
CA THR A 270 -6.10 10.25 2.66
C THR A 270 -4.98 10.86 1.84
N VAL A 271 -4.94 10.59 0.54
CA VAL A 271 -3.89 11.06 -0.38
C VAL A 271 -4.50 11.57 -1.68
N ALA A 272 -4.07 12.73 -2.14
CA ALA A 272 -4.33 13.19 -3.51
C ALA A 272 -3.20 12.68 -4.42
N MET A 273 -3.54 12.21 -5.62
CA MET A 273 -2.56 11.65 -6.54
C MET A 273 -2.13 12.69 -7.58
N GLU A 274 -0.99 13.32 -7.34
CA GLU A 274 -0.34 14.22 -8.32
C GLU A 274 0.65 13.50 -9.25
N GLY A 275 0.91 12.22 -8.96
CA GLY A 275 1.79 11.33 -9.71
C GLY A 275 1.87 9.97 -9.03
N ASN A 276 2.72 9.08 -9.54
CA ASN A 276 3.04 7.82 -8.87
C ASN A 276 3.56 8.09 -7.47
N GLN A 277 3.05 7.37 -6.48
CA GLN A 277 3.54 7.50 -5.11
C GLN A 277 3.29 6.25 -4.29
N THR A 278 4.14 6.04 -3.29
CA THR A 278 3.92 5.04 -2.24
C THR A 278 3.56 5.75 -0.94
N VAL A 279 2.48 5.32 -0.31
CA VAL A 279 2.01 5.86 0.96
C VAL A 279 2.45 4.95 2.10
N ASP A 280 3.28 5.50 2.99
CA ASP A 280 3.63 4.83 4.24
C ASP A 280 2.45 4.85 5.22
N MET A 281 2.11 3.67 5.72
CA MET A 281 0.99 3.37 6.61
C MET A 281 1.50 2.63 7.86
N PRO A 282 2.02 3.36 8.86
CA PRO A 282 2.49 2.74 10.10
C PRO A 282 1.30 2.25 10.93
N LEU A 283 1.20 0.93 11.11
CA LEU A 283 0.27 0.28 12.01
C LEU A 283 0.82 0.28 13.44
N GLY A 284 0.11 0.97 14.34
CA GLY A 284 0.46 1.02 15.76
C GLY A 284 1.39 2.17 16.17
N ALA A 285 1.74 3.10 15.27
CA ALA A 285 2.41 4.35 15.65
C ALA A 285 1.43 5.35 16.27
N ALA A 286 1.90 6.13 17.25
CA ALA A 286 1.10 7.15 17.94
C ALA A 286 0.58 8.21 16.93
N GLY A 287 -0.70 8.14 16.58
CA GLY A 287 -1.34 9.07 15.64
C GLY A 287 -2.37 8.46 14.70
N ALA A 288 -2.47 7.13 14.60
CA ALA A 288 -3.60 6.50 13.91
C ALA A 288 -4.91 6.75 14.69
N PRO A 289 -6.06 7.03 14.02
CA PRO A 289 -7.34 7.18 14.70
C PRO A 289 -7.62 5.91 15.50
N ARG A 290 -7.52 6.05 16.83
CA ARG A 290 -7.80 4.99 17.78
C ARG A 290 -9.30 4.71 17.70
N THR A 291 -9.66 3.44 17.50
CA THR A 291 -11.05 2.98 17.68
C THR A 291 -11.58 3.55 19.00
N ALA A 292 -12.84 4.01 19.04
CA ALA A 292 -13.47 4.53 20.24
C ALA A 292 -13.09 3.71 21.47
N ALA A 293 -12.68 4.39 22.55
CA ALA A 293 -12.18 3.74 23.77
C ALA A 293 -13.18 2.65 24.21
N ALA A 294 -12.70 1.40 24.32
CA ALA A 294 -13.56 0.27 24.66
C ALA A 294 -14.20 0.42 26.05
N PHE A 295 -13.57 1.22 26.92
CA PHE A 295 -14.02 1.52 28.26
C PHE A 295 -13.91 3.02 28.55
N HIS A 296 -14.91 3.58 29.24
CA HIS A 296 -15.04 5.03 29.45
C HIS A 296 -14.00 5.62 30.40
N ASP A 297 -13.37 4.79 31.23
CA ASP A 297 -12.34 5.16 32.21
C ASP A 297 -10.90 4.93 31.68
N ILE A 298 -10.77 4.62 30.39
CA ILE A 298 -9.50 4.61 29.66
C ILE A 298 -9.54 5.75 28.64
N PRO A 299 -9.24 7.00 29.06
CA PRO A 299 -9.26 8.14 28.15
C PRO A 299 -8.12 8.05 27.13
N ALA A 300 -8.29 8.77 26.01
CA ALA A 300 -7.25 8.87 24.99
C ALA A 300 -5.94 9.41 25.60
N GLY A 301 -4.83 8.72 25.37
CA GLY A 301 -3.53 9.06 25.93
C GLY A 301 -3.23 8.40 27.29
N HIS A 302 -4.17 7.65 27.88
CA HIS A 302 -3.87 6.82 29.04
C HIS A 302 -2.77 5.81 28.69
N TRP A 303 -1.79 5.62 29.57
CA TRP A 303 -0.61 4.78 29.28
C TRP A 303 -0.98 3.33 28.92
N ALA A 304 -2.06 2.81 29.51
CA ALA A 304 -2.56 1.46 29.26
C ALA A 304 -3.57 1.38 28.10
N GLU A 305 -3.94 2.49 27.46
CA GLU A 305 -4.99 2.55 26.43
C GLU A 305 -4.78 1.51 25.32
N GLY A 306 -3.58 1.48 24.75
CA GLY A 306 -3.25 0.55 23.67
C GLY A 306 -3.39 -0.91 24.08
N TYR A 307 -2.89 -1.25 25.28
CA TYR A 307 -2.97 -2.61 25.81
C TYR A 307 -4.41 -3.03 26.11
N VAL A 308 -5.18 -2.16 26.78
CA VAL A 308 -6.57 -2.44 27.14
C VAL A 308 -7.45 -2.63 25.90
N ASN A 309 -7.31 -1.74 24.91
CA ASN A 309 -8.07 -1.83 23.66
C ASN A 309 -7.70 -3.12 22.89
N ALA A 310 -6.42 -3.49 22.86
CA ALA A 310 -5.98 -4.74 22.22
C ALA A 310 -6.59 -5.98 22.91
N LEU A 311 -6.61 -6.00 24.25
CA LEU A 311 -7.25 -7.08 24.99
C LEU A 311 -8.77 -7.11 24.75
N SER A 312 -9.43 -5.95 24.70
CA SER A 312 -10.87 -5.85 24.47
C SER A 312 -11.26 -6.36 23.08
N ASN A 313 -10.52 -5.95 22.05
CA ASN A 313 -10.76 -6.33 20.66
C ASN A 313 -10.59 -7.84 20.43
N LYS A 314 -9.72 -8.49 21.21
CA LYS A 314 -9.52 -9.95 21.19
C LYS A 314 -10.47 -10.71 22.13
N GLY A 315 -11.40 -10.02 22.79
CA GLY A 315 -12.33 -10.62 23.75
C GLY A 315 -11.65 -11.14 25.03
N ILE A 316 -10.40 -10.73 25.30
CA ILE A 316 -9.63 -11.17 26.46
C ILE A 316 -10.12 -10.48 27.74
N THR A 317 -10.40 -9.18 27.67
CA THR A 317 -11.04 -8.43 28.76
C THR A 317 -12.50 -8.12 28.45
N LYS A 318 -13.33 -8.12 29.49
CA LYS A 318 -14.73 -7.68 29.46
C LYS A 318 -14.96 -6.43 30.33
N GLY A 319 -13.89 -5.82 30.83
CA GLY A 319 -13.96 -4.72 31.81
C GLY A 319 -14.21 -5.21 33.23
N CYS A 320 -14.56 -4.27 34.12
CA CYS A 320 -14.96 -4.52 35.51
C CYS A 320 -16.48 -4.29 35.74
N GLY A 321 -17.23 -4.00 34.69
CA GLY A 321 -18.66 -3.69 34.73
C GLY A 321 -18.98 -2.25 34.30
N SER A 322 -20.24 -1.97 33.97
CA SER A 322 -20.76 -0.63 33.63
C SER A 322 -20.01 0.12 32.51
N GLY A 323 -19.31 -0.59 31.63
CA GLY A 323 -18.49 0.02 30.56
C GLY A 323 -17.12 0.54 31.04
N ALA A 324 -16.68 0.18 32.24
CA ALA A 324 -15.38 0.53 32.81
C ALA A 324 -14.36 -0.63 32.71
N TYR A 325 -13.07 -0.31 32.66
CA TYR A 325 -11.95 -1.25 32.74
C TYR A 325 -11.42 -1.40 34.17
N CYS A 326 -11.49 -0.33 34.97
CA CYS A 326 -10.89 -0.17 36.28
C CYS A 326 -9.35 -0.34 36.29
N PRO A 327 -8.59 0.52 35.58
CA PRO A 327 -7.15 0.32 35.36
C PRO A 327 -6.33 0.22 36.66
N GLU A 328 -6.67 1.03 37.66
CA GLU A 328 -5.92 1.14 38.91
C GLU A 328 -6.35 0.15 39.99
N ASN A 329 -7.43 -0.61 39.77
CA ASN A 329 -7.84 -1.63 40.73
C ASN A 329 -6.84 -2.79 40.74
N ALA A 330 -6.62 -3.35 41.92
CA ALA A 330 -5.90 -4.60 42.07
C ALA A 330 -6.60 -5.72 41.28
N VAL A 331 -5.83 -6.48 40.49
CA VAL A 331 -6.36 -7.65 39.79
C VAL A 331 -6.49 -8.83 40.74
N THR A 332 -7.61 -9.53 40.70
CA THR A 332 -7.80 -10.74 41.52
C THR A 332 -7.20 -11.97 40.86
N ARG A 333 -7.00 -13.03 41.64
CA ARG A 333 -6.54 -14.33 41.16
C ARG A 333 -7.51 -14.94 40.14
N ASP A 334 -8.80 -14.76 40.38
CA ASP A 334 -9.87 -15.25 39.51
C ASP A 334 -9.88 -14.52 38.16
N GLU A 335 -9.72 -13.19 38.21
CA GLU A 335 -9.61 -12.36 37.02
C GLU A 335 -8.35 -12.71 36.21
N THR A 336 -7.22 -12.91 36.90
CA THR A 336 -5.97 -13.35 36.28
C THR A 336 -6.14 -14.67 35.54
N ALA A 337 -6.89 -15.62 36.13
CA ALA A 337 -7.23 -16.87 35.47
C ALA A 337 -8.02 -16.66 34.18
N ALA A 338 -9.03 -15.79 34.20
CA ALA A 338 -9.81 -15.47 33.01
C ALA A 338 -8.96 -14.80 31.92
N PHE A 339 -8.12 -13.83 32.30
CA PHE A 339 -7.21 -13.15 31.40
C PHE A 339 -6.26 -14.12 30.67
N ILE A 340 -5.57 -14.98 31.42
CA ILE A 340 -4.63 -15.95 30.85
C ILE A 340 -5.35 -16.97 29.97
N THR A 341 -6.45 -17.52 30.47
CA THR A 341 -7.18 -18.58 29.77
C THR A 341 -7.80 -18.07 28.48
N ARG A 342 -8.43 -16.88 28.48
CA ARG A 342 -8.97 -16.27 27.24
C ARG A 342 -7.88 -15.93 26.24
N THR A 343 -6.71 -15.51 26.72
CA THR A 343 -5.58 -15.22 25.84
C THR A 343 -5.11 -16.48 25.10
N LYS A 344 -5.11 -17.65 25.77
CA LYS A 344 -4.67 -18.91 25.17
C LYS A 344 -5.75 -19.62 24.36
N TYR A 345 -7.00 -19.54 24.78
CA TYR A 345 -8.06 -20.42 24.28
C TYR A 345 -9.35 -19.70 23.85
N GLY A 346 -9.47 -18.40 24.08
CA GLY A 346 -10.73 -17.68 23.92
C GLY A 346 -11.74 -18.03 25.01
N GLU A 347 -13.04 -17.89 24.71
CA GLU A 347 -14.11 -18.11 25.70
C GLU A 347 -14.55 -19.58 25.80
N ASP A 348 -14.32 -20.36 24.74
CA ASP A 348 -14.76 -21.76 24.60
C ASP A 348 -13.58 -22.72 24.67
N PHE A 349 -13.52 -23.51 25.74
CA PHE A 349 -12.45 -24.49 25.98
C PHE A 349 -12.93 -25.61 26.91
N PRO A 350 -12.36 -26.82 26.79
CA PRO A 350 -12.64 -27.89 27.73
C PRO A 350 -11.99 -27.59 29.09
N TYR A 351 -12.69 -27.94 30.17
CA TYR A 351 -12.21 -27.83 31.55
C TYR A 351 -12.79 -28.95 32.41
N THR A 352 -12.09 -29.32 33.48
CA THR A 352 -12.58 -30.30 34.45
C THR A 352 -13.81 -29.76 35.20
N PRO A 353 -14.98 -30.43 35.18
CA PRO A 353 -16.18 -29.94 35.86
C PRO A 353 -16.16 -30.16 37.38
N THR A 354 -15.34 -31.09 37.87
CA THR A 354 -15.17 -31.37 39.31
C THR A 354 -14.20 -30.37 39.93
N PRO A 355 -14.60 -29.58 40.95
CA PRO A 355 -13.74 -28.55 41.54
C PRO A 355 -12.38 -29.08 42.01
N HIS A 356 -11.30 -28.43 41.59
CA HIS A 356 -9.94 -28.72 42.09
C HIS A 356 -9.64 -28.06 43.44
N PHE A 357 -10.35 -26.97 43.77
CA PHE A 357 -10.14 -26.17 44.98
C PHE A 357 -11.44 -26.05 45.77
N SER A 358 -11.36 -26.19 47.09
CA SER A 358 -12.55 -26.18 47.95
C SER A 358 -13.20 -24.80 48.10
N ASP A 359 -12.46 -23.72 47.85
CA ASP A 359 -12.93 -22.33 47.86
C ASP A 359 -13.40 -21.82 46.50
N MET A 360 -13.37 -22.64 45.45
CA MET A 360 -13.82 -22.30 44.09
C MET A 360 -15.03 -23.18 43.70
N PRO A 361 -16.25 -22.84 44.18
CA PRO A 361 -17.44 -23.62 43.87
C PRO A 361 -17.83 -23.49 42.39
N ALA A 362 -18.50 -24.50 41.84
CA ALA A 362 -18.95 -24.54 40.44
C ALA A 362 -19.90 -23.39 40.05
N SER A 363 -20.54 -22.73 41.03
CA SER A 363 -21.39 -21.55 40.83
C SER A 363 -20.61 -20.25 40.62
N ASN A 364 -19.29 -20.23 40.88
CA ASN A 364 -18.48 -19.04 40.66
C ASN A 364 -18.32 -18.75 39.16
N GLY A 365 -18.55 -17.49 38.75
CA GLY A 365 -18.43 -17.08 37.34
C GLY A 365 -17.04 -17.28 36.72
N PHE A 366 -16.00 -17.43 37.54
CA PHE A 366 -14.64 -17.70 37.10
C PHE A 366 -14.24 -19.19 37.11
N PHE A 367 -15.15 -20.07 37.57
CA PHE A 367 -14.87 -21.49 37.81
C PHE A 367 -14.14 -22.16 36.65
N LYS A 368 -14.65 -22.05 35.42
CA LYS A 368 -14.05 -22.70 34.25
C LYS A 368 -12.60 -22.28 33.99
N TYR A 369 -12.25 -21.01 34.21
CA TYR A 369 -10.90 -20.51 33.96
C TYR A 369 -9.92 -20.99 35.03
N VAL A 370 -10.36 -21.03 36.29
CA VAL A 370 -9.55 -21.51 37.41
C VAL A 370 -9.28 -23.01 37.27
N GLN A 371 -10.29 -23.78 36.87
CA GLN A 371 -10.13 -25.20 36.54
C GLN A 371 -9.12 -25.40 35.41
N LYS A 372 -9.23 -24.59 34.33
CA LYS A 372 -8.32 -24.68 33.19
C LYS A 372 -6.87 -24.34 33.55
N LEU A 373 -6.63 -23.36 34.41
CA LEU A 373 -5.28 -23.08 34.92
C LEU A 373 -4.67 -24.30 35.62
N LYS A 374 -5.46 -25.06 36.38
CA LYS A 374 -4.99 -26.24 37.10
C LYS A 374 -4.78 -27.43 36.15
N ASP A 375 -5.72 -27.66 35.24
CA ASP A 375 -5.63 -28.70 34.21
C ASP A 375 -4.33 -28.56 33.40
N ASP A 376 -3.94 -27.32 33.08
CA ASP A 376 -2.74 -27.01 32.30
C ASP A 376 -1.47 -26.80 33.15
N ARG A 377 -1.55 -27.01 34.47
CA ARG A 377 -0.45 -26.78 35.45
C ARG A 377 0.13 -25.35 35.42
N ILE A 378 -0.68 -24.38 35.01
CA ILE A 378 -0.33 -22.95 35.05
C ILE A 378 -0.39 -22.44 36.49
N THR A 379 -1.30 -22.97 37.32
CA THR A 379 -1.21 -22.84 38.78
C THR A 379 -0.74 -24.15 39.40
N THR A 380 0.07 -24.05 40.45
CA THR A 380 0.64 -25.18 41.21
C THR A 380 0.15 -25.19 42.66
N VAL A 381 -0.79 -24.30 43.00
CA VAL A 381 -1.39 -24.27 44.34
C VAL A 381 -2.21 -25.55 44.55
N GLU A 382 -2.21 -26.05 45.78
CA GLU A 382 -3.03 -27.18 46.23
C GLU A 382 -3.98 -26.73 47.36
N GLY A 383 -5.12 -27.39 47.48
CA GLY A 383 -6.11 -27.09 48.53
C GLY A 383 -7.00 -25.87 48.21
N LEU A 384 -6.50 -24.66 48.46
CA LEU A 384 -7.25 -23.41 48.33
C LEU A 384 -6.66 -22.53 47.22
N PHE A 385 -7.49 -22.08 46.28
CA PHE A 385 -7.04 -21.17 45.22
C PHE A 385 -6.78 -19.74 45.72
N ASN A 386 -7.40 -19.36 46.84
CA ASN A 386 -7.52 -17.99 47.37
C ASN A 386 -8.39 -17.09 46.48
N THR A 387 -9.60 -17.58 46.23
CA THR A 387 -10.63 -16.94 45.39
C THR A 387 -10.91 -15.50 45.85
N GLY A 388 -10.97 -14.55 44.92
CA GLY A 388 -11.12 -13.11 45.19
C GLY A 388 -9.88 -12.40 45.76
N GLY A 389 -8.84 -13.14 46.16
CA GLY A 389 -7.57 -12.57 46.61
C GLY A 389 -6.83 -11.85 45.48
N THR A 390 -5.98 -10.88 45.82
CA THR A 390 -5.16 -10.14 44.86
C THR A 390 -3.89 -10.91 44.47
N VAL A 391 -3.25 -10.49 43.37
CA VAL A 391 -2.02 -11.11 42.85
C VAL A 391 -0.84 -10.15 42.99
N SER A 392 0.24 -10.61 43.62
CA SER A 392 1.51 -9.88 43.64
C SER A 392 2.23 -9.92 42.28
N ARG A 393 3.13 -8.96 42.03
CA ARG A 393 3.87 -8.90 40.75
C ARG A 393 4.70 -10.16 40.50
N ALA A 394 5.25 -10.78 41.54
CA ALA A 394 5.99 -12.03 41.44
C ALA A 394 5.10 -13.23 41.10
N GLU A 395 3.90 -13.30 41.69
CA GLU A 395 2.93 -14.35 41.35
C GLU A 395 2.39 -14.19 39.92
N MET A 396 2.12 -12.95 39.48
CA MET A 396 1.78 -12.66 38.08
C MET A 396 2.88 -13.19 37.15
N ALA A 397 4.16 -12.93 37.46
CA ALA A 397 5.27 -13.41 36.66
C ALA A 397 5.26 -14.94 36.52
N ALA A 398 5.06 -15.65 37.63
CA ALA A 398 4.98 -17.10 37.62
C ALA A 398 3.81 -17.64 36.78
N LEU A 399 2.64 -17.01 36.87
CA LEU A 399 1.47 -17.43 36.10
C LEU A 399 1.66 -17.16 34.59
N ILE A 400 2.15 -15.99 34.21
CA ILE A 400 2.37 -15.61 32.81
C ILE A 400 3.45 -16.47 32.14
N VAL A 401 4.58 -16.67 32.83
CA VAL A 401 5.68 -17.48 32.29
C VAL A 401 5.28 -18.95 32.18
N ARG A 402 4.61 -19.53 33.18
CA ARG A 402 4.08 -20.90 33.06
C ARG A 402 3.04 -21.05 31.97
N ALA A 403 2.16 -20.06 31.81
CA ALA A 403 1.19 -20.06 30.73
C ALA A 403 1.86 -20.09 29.34
N LYS A 404 3.03 -19.44 29.19
CA LYS A 404 3.75 -19.35 27.93
C LYS A 404 4.70 -20.53 27.68
N TYR A 405 5.37 -21.03 28.71
CA TYR A 405 6.49 -21.96 28.57
C TYR A 405 6.36 -23.27 29.37
N GLY A 406 5.38 -23.37 30.28
CA GLY A 406 5.37 -24.43 31.28
C GLY A 406 6.39 -24.20 32.40
N GLU A 407 6.78 -25.27 33.09
CA GLU A 407 7.65 -25.21 34.28
C GLU A 407 9.15 -25.13 33.94
N ASP A 408 9.52 -25.70 32.77
CA ASP A 408 10.90 -25.84 32.29
C ASP A 408 11.19 -24.84 31.17
N PHE A 409 12.06 -23.87 31.43
CA PHE A 409 12.46 -22.86 30.47
C PHE A 409 13.85 -22.30 30.79
N PRO A 410 14.61 -21.84 29.79
CA PRO A 410 15.87 -21.16 30.03
C PRO A 410 15.64 -19.76 30.60
N PHE A 411 16.48 -19.34 31.55
CA PHE A 411 16.48 -18.00 32.13
C PHE A 411 17.90 -17.58 32.53
N THR A 412 18.15 -16.27 32.53
CA THR A 412 19.42 -15.70 32.97
C THR A 412 19.65 -15.93 34.46
N GLN A 413 20.82 -16.44 34.83
CA GLN A 413 21.18 -16.69 36.25
C GLN A 413 21.63 -15.44 37.00
N ALA A 414 22.19 -14.46 36.30
CA ALA A 414 22.58 -13.18 36.89
C ALA A 414 21.34 -12.30 37.16
N PRO A 415 21.06 -11.87 38.40
CA PRO A 415 19.85 -11.12 38.74
C PRO A 415 19.71 -9.82 37.94
N HIS A 416 18.54 -9.61 37.32
CA HIS A 416 18.20 -8.35 36.65
C HIS A 416 17.73 -7.26 37.63
N PHE A 417 17.27 -7.66 38.82
CA PHE A 417 16.67 -6.76 39.80
C PHE A 417 17.33 -6.93 41.17
N THR A 418 17.56 -5.82 41.87
CA THR A 418 18.25 -5.81 43.16
C THR A 418 17.41 -6.39 44.30
N ASP A 419 16.09 -6.36 44.17
CA ASP A 419 15.11 -6.84 45.16
C ASP A 419 14.60 -8.27 44.89
N VAL A 420 15.12 -8.95 43.87
CA VAL A 420 14.78 -10.34 43.55
C VAL A 420 16.07 -11.17 43.44
N PRO A 421 16.67 -11.56 44.57
CA PRO A 421 17.90 -12.37 44.58
C PRO A 421 17.66 -13.80 44.07
N PRO A 422 18.71 -14.57 43.71
CA PRO A 422 18.59 -15.96 43.25
C PRO A 422 17.86 -16.90 44.22
N THR A 423 17.83 -16.57 45.51
CA THR A 423 17.12 -17.32 46.56
C THR A 423 15.62 -17.02 46.63
N HIS A 424 15.12 -16.01 45.89
CA HIS A 424 13.72 -15.66 45.87
C HIS A 424 12.89 -16.73 45.15
N SER A 425 11.79 -17.19 45.73
CA SER A 425 10.98 -18.31 45.21
C SER A 425 10.46 -18.11 43.78
N PHE A 426 10.33 -16.86 43.34
CA PHE A 426 9.89 -16.49 41.99
C PHE A 426 11.02 -16.07 41.05
N PHE A 427 12.29 -16.20 41.45
CA PHE A 427 13.45 -15.69 40.73
C PHE A 427 13.44 -16.05 39.25
N LYS A 428 13.33 -17.36 38.91
CA LYS A 428 13.36 -17.82 37.52
C LYS A 428 12.30 -17.18 36.62
N TYR A 429 11.10 -16.94 37.15
CA TYR A 429 9.99 -16.35 36.39
C TYR A 429 10.20 -14.85 36.15
N VAL A 430 10.67 -14.13 37.17
CA VAL A 430 10.98 -12.70 37.05
C VAL A 430 12.12 -12.47 36.06
N GLN A 431 13.15 -13.32 36.09
CA GLN A 431 14.25 -13.30 35.13
C GLN A 431 13.73 -13.51 33.70
N LYS A 432 12.89 -14.54 33.50
CA LYS A 432 12.33 -14.85 32.18
C LYS A 432 11.47 -13.73 31.62
N LEU A 433 10.66 -13.06 32.44
CA LEU A 433 9.91 -11.88 32.00
C LEU A 433 10.83 -10.77 31.48
N LYS A 434 12.00 -10.57 32.10
CA LYS A 434 12.94 -9.54 31.68
C LYS A 434 13.71 -9.94 30.43
N ASP A 435 14.18 -11.18 30.37
CA ASP A 435 14.90 -11.75 29.21
C ASP A 435 14.09 -11.58 27.92
N ASP A 436 12.77 -11.75 28.00
CA ASP A 436 11.86 -11.66 26.84
C ASP A 436 11.33 -10.24 26.57
N GLY A 437 11.72 -9.25 27.39
CA GLY A 437 11.24 -7.86 27.28
C GLY A 437 9.76 -7.68 27.64
N ILE A 438 9.17 -8.61 28.41
CA ILE A 438 7.77 -8.55 28.83
C ILE A 438 7.57 -7.53 29.96
N THR A 439 8.55 -7.43 30.88
CA THR A 439 8.57 -6.37 31.90
C THR A 439 9.51 -5.22 31.50
N THR A 440 9.04 -3.99 31.67
CA THR A 440 9.81 -2.77 31.46
C THR A 440 10.49 -2.26 32.72
N ALA A 441 10.31 -2.95 33.86
CA ALA A 441 10.95 -2.56 35.12
C ALA A 441 12.49 -2.51 34.99
N SER A 442 13.11 -1.64 35.78
CA SER A 442 14.57 -1.48 35.86
C SER A 442 14.97 -1.13 37.29
N GLY A 443 16.13 -1.61 37.73
CA GLY A 443 16.60 -1.48 39.11
C GLY A 443 15.89 -2.45 40.06
N THR A 444 14.63 -2.19 40.39
CA THR A 444 13.79 -3.04 41.26
C THR A 444 12.56 -3.57 40.52
N PHE A 445 12.09 -4.76 40.91
CA PHE A 445 10.90 -5.40 40.34
C PHE A 445 9.63 -5.11 41.15
N LEU A 446 9.77 -4.84 42.44
CA LEU A 446 8.71 -4.67 43.44
C LEU A 446 7.87 -5.95 43.59
N ALA A 447 8.54 -7.08 43.82
CA ALA A 447 7.98 -8.43 43.79
C ALA A 447 6.70 -8.63 44.62
N ASN A 448 6.63 -8.02 45.80
CA ASN A 448 5.52 -8.17 46.75
C ASN A 448 4.38 -7.17 46.53
N ASN A 449 4.54 -6.18 45.65
CA ASN A 449 3.48 -5.22 45.38
C ASN A 449 2.32 -5.91 44.65
N THR A 450 1.10 -5.50 44.98
CA THR A 450 -0.11 -5.92 44.27
C THR A 450 -0.06 -5.41 42.82
N THR A 451 -0.49 -6.26 41.89
CA THR A 451 -0.58 -5.96 40.46
C THR A 451 -1.90 -5.26 40.15
N THR A 452 -1.87 -4.17 39.40
CA THR A 452 -3.11 -3.52 38.91
C THR A 452 -3.62 -4.17 37.63
N ARG A 453 -4.90 -3.95 37.30
CA ARG A 453 -5.50 -4.44 36.05
C ARG A 453 -4.83 -3.83 34.82
N ALA A 454 -4.37 -2.58 34.89
CA ALA A 454 -3.62 -1.96 33.80
C ALA A 454 -2.24 -2.60 33.59
N GLU A 455 -1.53 -2.93 34.67
CA GLU A 455 -0.27 -3.68 34.60
C GLU A 455 -0.46 -5.08 34.01
N MET A 456 -1.52 -5.79 34.45
CA MET A 456 -1.88 -7.09 33.89
C MET A 456 -2.13 -7.01 32.37
N ALA A 457 -2.86 -5.99 31.91
CA ALA A 457 -3.09 -5.79 30.47
C ALA A 457 -1.79 -5.59 29.69
N ALA A 458 -0.89 -4.76 30.22
CA ALA A 458 0.40 -4.50 29.58
C ALA A 458 1.26 -5.79 29.50
N VAL A 459 1.34 -6.55 30.59
CA VAL A 459 2.13 -7.78 30.65
C VAL A 459 1.57 -8.85 29.71
N ILE A 460 0.25 -9.07 29.67
CA ILE A 460 -0.37 -10.02 28.74
C ILE A 460 -0.17 -9.61 27.30
N SER A 461 -0.36 -8.31 27.01
CA SER A 461 -0.18 -7.78 25.66
C SER A 461 1.26 -7.99 25.16
N ARG A 462 2.27 -7.77 26.02
CA ARG A 462 3.67 -8.03 25.68
C ARG A 462 3.97 -9.52 25.57
N ALA A 463 3.46 -10.33 26.49
CA ALA A 463 3.74 -11.75 26.52
C ALA A 463 3.12 -12.52 25.35
N PHE A 464 1.90 -12.17 24.95
CA PHE A 464 1.09 -13.00 24.03
C PHE A 464 0.67 -12.29 22.74
N LEU A 465 0.65 -10.96 22.71
CA LEU A 465 0.22 -10.20 21.53
C LEU A 465 1.38 -9.52 20.78
N GLY A 466 2.62 -9.67 21.25
CA GLY A 466 3.82 -9.12 20.60
C GLY A 466 3.92 -7.59 20.63
N MET A 467 3.08 -6.92 21.42
CA MET A 467 3.17 -5.48 21.66
C MET A 467 4.42 -5.22 22.51
N ARG A 468 5.30 -4.28 22.16
CA ARG A 468 6.47 -3.96 22.99
C ARG A 468 6.39 -2.52 23.47
#